data_AF-X1NH17-F1
#
_entry.id   AF-X1NH17-F1
#
_cell.length_a   1.000
_cell.length_b   1.000
_cell.length_c   1.000
_cell.angle_alpha   90.00
_cell.angle_beta   90.00
_cell.angle_gamma   90.00
#
_symmetry.space_group_name_H-M   'P 1'
#
loop_
_entity.id
_entity.type
_entity.pdbx_description
1 polymer ?
#
loop_
_entity_poly.entity_id
_entity_poly.type
_entity_poly.pdbx_seq_one_letter_code
_entity_poly.pdbx_strand_id
1 'polypeptide(L)'
;FWLPTYWIPAIQITENDLGIGFSTKAEDILGFYSLPLTITYGILNKNLNYHLNYYNYNHFPIIHFYFSGNTTLPYQNLKNSTDQEDTSWWEEGKAGINIYFPFKGQTASTTNSRPYWQTFSLGHQYEKLSSITTTTPLDADPVNIASLRLGYYYSDAEKYGFSISPEQGHSFSLTYEHADKALGGDYTFDKLIFDDRKFIPLPFLHQVLSLRLVAGFSSPNIIDQNLDWEKFKLGGHYSADNLSNVDVETFS
;
A
#
# COMPACT_ATOMS: atom_id res chain seq x y z
N PHE A 1 -8.60 -26.25 -4.32
CA PHE A 1 -8.60 -26.34 -2.84
C PHE A 1 -7.52 -25.40 -2.36
N TRP A 2 -7.85 -24.33 -1.64
CA TRP A 2 -6.86 -23.35 -1.16
C TRP A 2 -6.67 -23.64 0.33
N LEU A 3 -5.52 -24.22 0.67
CA LEU A 3 -5.20 -24.48 2.08
C LEU A 3 -4.35 -23.32 2.58
N PRO A 4 -4.52 -22.91 3.85
CA PRO A 4 -3.61 -21.95 4.45
C PRO A 4 -2.21 -22.57 4.51
N THR A 5 -1.23 -21.88 3.96
CA THR A 5 0.18 -22.29 3.92
C THR A 5 0.85 -22.12 5.29
N TYR A 6 0.44 -21.11 6.05
CA TYR A 6 0.91 -20.86 7.42
C TYR A 6 -0.12 -20.11 8.26
N TRP A 7 0.08 -20.15 9.57
CA TRP A 7 -0.61 -19.30 10.55
C TRP A 7 0.44 -18.81 11.55
N ILE A 8 0.63 -17.50 11.63
CA ILE A 8 1.58 -16.88 12.56
C ILE A 8 0.88 -15.82 13.40
N PRO A 9 1.28 -15.63 14.67
CA PRO A 9 0.80 -14.49 15.44
C PRO A 9 1.23 -13.19 14.76
N ALA A 10 0.35 -12.21 14.75
CA ALA A 10 0.60 -10.87 14.22
C ALA A 10 0.52 -9.85 15.36
N ILE A 11 1.48 -8.93 15.39
CA ILE A 11 1.49 -7.79 16.29
C ILE A 11 1.56 -6.54 15.42
N GLN A 12 0.65 -5.61 15.65
CA GLN A 12 0.59 -4.33 14.96
C GLN A 12 0.78 -3.22 15.98
N ILE A 13 1.69 -2.29 15.72
CA ILE A 13 1.88 -1.11 16.56
C ILE A 13 1.47 0.09 15.71
N THR A 14 0.49 0.83 16.19
CA THR A 14 0.10 2.13 15.61
C THR A 14 0.55 3.24 16.57
N GLU A 15 0.40 4.51 16.17
CA GLU A 15 0.79 5.65 17.01
C GLU A 15 0.14 5.59 18.40
N ASN A 16 -1.10 5.08 18.48
CA ASN A 16 -1.91 5.11 19.70
C ASN A 16 -2.43 3.74 20.15
N ASP A 17 -2.07 2.63 19.49
CA ASP A 17 -2.59 1.30 19.83
C ASP A 17 -1.60 0.16 19.58
N LEU A 18 -1.77 -0.90 20.36
CA LEU A 18 -1.14 -2.20 20.19
C LEU A 18 -2.22 -3.21 19.76
N GLY A 19 -2.12 -3.68 18.52
CA GLY A 19 -2.95 -4.73 17.95
C GLY A 19 -2.31 -6.10 18.10
N ILE A 20 -3.08 -7.10 18.52
CA ILE A 20 -2.67 -8.51 18.53
C ILE A 20 -3.62 -9.35 17.68
N GLY A 21 -3.10 -10.32 16.95
CA GLY A 21 -3.93 -11.19 16.13
C GLY A 21 -3.13 -12.24 15.39
N PHE A 22 -3.50 -12.51 14.15
CA PHE A 22 -2.85 -13.52 13.33
C PHE A 22 -2.74 -13.08 11.87
N SER A 23 -1.76 -13.66 11.19
CA SER A 23 -1.60 -13.57 9.74
C SER A 23 -1.54 -14.97 9.15
N THR A 24 -2.22 -15.15 8.03
CA THR A 24 -2.25 -16.38 7.26
C THR A 24 -2.19 -16.05 5.77
N LYS A 25 -1.80 -17.02 4.96
CA LYS A 25 -1.76 -16.92 3.51
C LYS A 25 -2.32 -18.19 2.94
N ALA A 26 -3.38 -18.10 2.13
CA ALA A 26 -3.90 -19.24 1.40
C ALA A 26 -3.39 -19.20 -0.04
N GLU A 27 -2.77 -20.28 -0.50
CA GLU A 27 -2.25 -20.41 -1.85
C GLU A 27 -2.69 -21.74 -2.47
N ASP A 28 -2.78 -21.77 -3.80
CA ASP A 28 -2.89 -23.02 -4.52
C ASP A 28 -1.51 -23.68 -4.69
N ILE A 29 -1.48 -24.98 -4.96
CA ILE A 29 -0.24 -25.78 -5.08
C ILE A 29 0.69 -25.23 -6.18
N LEU A 30 0.12 -24.60 -7.22
CA LEU A 30 0.86 -24.07 -8.35
C LEU A 30 1.24 -22.59 -8.20
N GLY A 31 0.77 -21.91 -7.14
CA GLY A 31 1.05 -20.49 -6.89
C GLY A 31 0.35 -19.52 -7.84
N PHE A 32 -0.69 -19.96 -8.54
CA PHE A 32 -1.50 -19.10 -9.41
C PHE A 32 -2.43 -18.15 -8.65
N TYR A 33 -2.78 -18.48 -7.41
CA TYR A 33 -3.67 -17.68 -6.58
C TYR A 33 -3.08 -17.53 -5.19
N SER A 34 -3.10 -16.29 -4.68
CA SER A 34 -2.57 -15.96 -3.37
C SER A 34 -3.55 -15.08 -2.61
N LEU A 35 -3.87 -15.46 -1.37
CA LEU A 35 -4.80 -14.75 -0.50
C LEU A 35 -4.16 -14.54 0.89
N PRO A 36 -3.22 -13.60 1.04
CA PRO A 36 -2.77 -13.17 2.36
C PRO A 36 -3.89 -12.44 3.11
N LEU A 37 -4.07 -12.80 4.37
CA LEU A 37 -5.04 -12.24 5.30
C LEU A 37 -4.37 -11.98 6.64
N THR A 38 -4.51 -10.77 7.14
CA THR A 38 -4.09 -10.38 8.48
C THR A 38 -5.28 -9.78 9.21
N ILE A 39 -5.50 -10.21 10.45
CA ILE A 39 -6.54 -9.68 11.33
C ILE A 39 -5.89 -9.40 12.68
N THR A 40 -6.10 -8.21 13.22
CA THR A 40 -5.60 -7.80 14.54
C THR A 40 -6.69 -7.10 15.34
N TYR A 41 -6.68 -7.31 16.65
CA TYR A 41 -7.53 -6.64 17.60
C TYR A 41 -6.70 -5.65 18.42
N GLY A 42 -7.04 -4.36 18.34
CA GLY A 42 -6.45 -3.28 19.12
C GLY A 42 -6.84 -3.36 20.58
N ILE A 43 -5.84 -3.40 21.47
CA ILE A 43 -6.06 -3.58 22.90
C ILE A 43 -6.58 -2.28 23.54
N LEU A 44 -6.09 -1.12 23.09
CA LEU A 44 -6.43 0.18 23.67
C LEU A 44 -7.70 0.75 23.03
N ASN A 45 -7.77 0.77 21.70
CA ASN A 45 -8.90 1.39 20.99
C ASN A 45 -10.06 0.42 20.74
N LYS A 46 -9.91 -0.86 21.11
CA LYS A 46 -10.92 -1.92 20.94
C LYS A 46 -11.44 -2.01 19.51
N ASN A 47 -10.51 -1.91 18.57
CA ASN A 47 -10.82 -1.92 17.16
C ASN A 47 -10.36 -3.23 16.51
N LEU A 48 -11.03 -3.62 15.44
CA LEU A 48 -10.65 -4.75 14.61
C LEU A 48 -10.05 -4.21 13.33
N ASN A 49 -8.75 -4.45 13.13
CA ASN A 49 -8.07 -4.14 11.88
C ASN A 49 -7.98 -5.41 11.04
N TYR A 50 -8.18 -5.25 9.74
CA TYR A 50 -8.08 -6.34 8.79
C TYR A 50 -7.40 -5.88 7.51
N HIS A 51 -6.65 -6.80 6.90
CA HIS A 51 -5.95 -6.61 5.64
C HIS A 51 -6.04 -7.89 4.83
N LEU A 52 -6.79 -7.84 3.73
CA LEU A 52 -7.00 -8.93 2.80
C LEU A 52 -6.48 -8.51 1.43
N ASN A 53 -5.64 -9.33 0.83
CA ASN A 53 -5.27 -9.16 -0.58
C ASN A 53 -5.54 -10.44 -1.32
N TYR A 54 -5.93 -10.34 -2.58
CA TYR A 54 -6.12 -11.45 -3.49
C TYR A 54 -5.35 -11.19 -4.77
N TYR A 55 -4.40 -12.07 -5.08
CA TYR A 55 -3.61 -12.04 -6.31
C TYR A 55 -4.00 -13.20 -7.22
N ASN A 56 -4.17 -12.90 -8.50
CA ASN A 56 -4.36 -13.87 -9.57
C ASN A 56 -3.18 -13.77 -10.55
N TYR A 57 -2.27 -14.73 -10.44
CA TYR A 57 -1.09 -14.91 -11.29
C TYR A 57 -1.33 -15.89 -12.46
N ASN A 58 -2.51 -16.51 -12.53
CA ASN A 58 -2.83 -17.55 -13.54
C ASN A 58 -2.78 -17.00 -14.98
N HIS A 59 -3.12 -15.73 -15.16
CA HIS A 59 -3.17 -15.07 -16.45
C HIS A 59 -2.39 -13.76 -16.42
N PHE A 60 -1.91 -13.35 -17.58
CA PHE A 60 -1.40 -11.99 -17.80
C PHE A 60 -2.55 -11.12 -18.35
N PRO A 61 -2.82 -9.93 -17.79
CA PRO A 61 -2.13 -9.27 -16.69
C PRO A 61 -2.46 -9.85 -15.30
N ILE A 62 -1.61 -9.57 -14.31
CA ILE A 62 -1.85 -9.97 -12.91
C ILE A 62 -2.96 -9.08 -12.36
N ILE A 63 -3.98 -9.70 -11.76
CA ILE A 63 -5.09 -8.98 -11.12
C ILE A 63 -4.90 -9.06 -9.60
N HIS A 64 -5.03 -7.92 -8.95
CA HIS A 64 -4.91 -7.78 -7.52
C HIS A 64 -6.13 -7.05 -6.95
N PHE A 65 -6.80 -7.66 -5.98
CA PHE A 65 -7.84 -7.00 -5.19
C PHE A 65 -7.34 -6.85 -3.76
N TYR A 66 -7.58 -5.70 -3.16
CA TYR A 66 -7.26 -5.47 -1.77
C TYR A 66 -8.46 -4.90 -1.04
N PHE A 67 -8.58 -5.31 0.22
CA PHE A 67 -9.59 -4.83 1.14
C PHE A 67 -8.96 -4.73 2.52
N SER A 68 -8.93 -3.54 3.06
CA SER A 68 -8.37 -3.26 4.36
C SER A 68 -9.25 -2.27 5.09
N GLY A 69 -9.19 -2.33 6.42
CA GLY A 69 -9.99 -1.44 7.21
C GLY A 69 -9.85 -1.64 8.69
N ASN A 70 -10.57 -0.78 9.38
CA ASN A 70 -10.63 -0.65 10.82
C ASN A 70 -12.11 -0.46 11.21
N THR A 71 -12.56 -1.18 12.23
CA THR A 71 -13.92 -1.08 12.77
C THR A 71 -13.87 -1.14 14.29
N THR A 72 -14.54 -0.20 14.96
CA THR A 72 -14.67 -0.19 16.41
C THR A 72 -15.72 -1.21 16.85
N LEU A 73 -15.39 -2.04 17.85
CA LEU A 73 -16.31 -3.08 18.31
C LEU A 73 -17.31 -2.52 19.34
N PRO A 74 -18.63 -2.80 19.19
CA PRO A 74 -19.73 -2.09 19.86
C PRO A 74 -19.90 -2.39 21.37
N TYR A 75 -18.89 -2.89 22.08
CA TYR A 75 -19.03 -3.31 23.48
C TYR A 75 -19.21 -2.15 24.50
N GLN A 76 -19.50 -0.91 24.07
CA GLN A 76 -19.76 0.22 24.97
C GLN A 76 -21.15 0.85 24.92
N ASN A 77 -22.06 0.43 24.03
CA ASN A 77 -23.43 0.98 23.99
C ASN A 77 -24.50 0.07 24.63
N LEU A 78 -24.16 -0.66 25.71
CA LEU A 78 -25.14 -1.46 26.47
C LEU A 78 -25.62 -0.80 27.78
N LYS A 79 -25.47 0.52 27.93
CA LYS A 79 -26.15 1.27 28.99
C LYS A 79 -26.64 2.60 28.45
N ASN A 80 -27.91 2.60 28.06
CA ASN A 80 -28.76 3.75 27.73
C ASN A 80 -28.69 4.23 26.27
N SER A 81 -29.27 3.47 25.34
CA SER A 81 -30.00 4.12 24.25
C SER A 81 -31.02 3.16 23.65
N THR A 82 -32.22 3.67 23.41
CA THR A 82 -33.32 3.02 22.66
C THR A 82 -33.08 3.07 21.15
N ASP A 83 -31.96 3.62 20.71
CA ASP A 83 -31.58 3.70 19.30
C ASP A 83 -30.61 2.57 18.96
N GLN A 84 -31.08 1.66 18.12
CA GLN A 84 -30.30 0.59 17.53
C GLN A 84 -29.30 1.22 16.56
N GLU A 85 -28.09 1.54 17.02
CA GLU A 85 -27.00 1.98 16.14
C GLU A 85 -26.62 0.81 15.21
N ASP A 86 -26.80 1.01 13.91
CA ASP A 86 -26.34 0.09 12.87
C ASP A 86 -24.83 -0.04 12.96
N THR A 87 -24.35 -1.23 13.33
CA THR A 87 -22.91 -1.51 13.43
C THR A 87 -22.32 -1.60 12.02
N SER A 88 -21.52 -0.59 11.63
CA SER A 88 -20.80 -0.62 10.36
C SER A 88 -19.56 -1.47 10.49
N TRP A 89 -19.51 -2.59 9.76
CA TRP A 89 -18.35 -3.50 9.73
C TRP A 89 -17.16 -2.92 8.95
N TRP A 90 -17.35 -1.74 8.34
CA TRP A 90 -16.34 -0.98 7.62
C TRP A 90 -16.53 0.52 7.89
N GLU A 91 -15.93 0.98 8.98
CA GLU A 91 -15.96 2.39 9.41
C GLU A 91 -14.90 3.18 8.64
N GLU A 92 -13.68 2.65 8.64
CA GLU A 92 -12.54 3.19 7.91
C GLU A 92 -11.89 2.10 7.07
N GLY A 93 -11.35 2.46 5.93
CA GLY A 93 -10.46 1.58 5.21
C GLY A 93 -10.38 1.84 3.72
N LYS A 94 -9.78 0.89 3.02
CA LYS A 94 -9.48 0.96 1.60
C LYS A 94 -9.92 -0.32 0.91
N ALA A 95 -10.57 -0.18 -0.23
CA ALA A 95 -10.89 -1.26 -1.13
C ALA A 95 -10.41 -0.89 -2.52
N GLY A 96 -9.94 -1.85 -3.31
CA GLY A 96 -9.58 -1.53 -4.67
C GLY A 96 -9.16 -2.72 -5.51
N ILE A 97 -8.95 -2.42 -6.78
CA ILE A 97 -8.44 -3.33 -7.78
C ILE A 97 -7.22 -2.72 -8.44
N ASN A 98 -6.17 -3.51 -8.65
CA ASN A 98 -5.00 -3.18 -9.43
C ASN A 98 -4.80 -4.24 -10.52
N ILE A 99 -4.35 -3.79 -11.69
CA ILE A 99 -3.98 -4.62 -12.83
C ILE A 99 -2.51 -4.34 -13.12
N TYR A 100 -1.67 -5.36 -13.05
CA TYR A 100 -0.23 -5.25 -13.29
C TYR A 100 0.18 -5.92 -14.59
N PHE A 101 1.02 -5.22 -15.34
CA PHE A 101 1.66 -5.68 -16.56
C PHE A 101 3.17 -5.78 -16.30
N PRO A 102 3.64 -6.90 -15.74
CA PRO A 102 5.07 -7.12 -15.52
C PRO A 102 5.77 -7.50 -16.84
N PHE A 103 6.89 -6.85 -17.12
CA PHE A 103 7.79 -7.16 -18.23
C PHE A 103 9.19 -7.40 -17.69
N LYS A 104 9.91 -8.32 -18.33
CA LYS A 104 11.32 -8.60 -18.01
C LYS A 104 12.11 -8.53 -19.30
N GLY A 105 13.35 -8.08 -19.21
CA GLY A 105 14.24 -8.01 -20.35
C GLY A 105 15.69 -7.91 -19.94
N GLN A 106 16.54 -7.55 -20.90
CA GLN A 106 17.95 -7.32 -20.68
C GLN A 106 18.34 -5.95 -21.22
N THR A 107 19.21 -5.25 -20.51
CA THR A 107 19.74 -3.96 -20.97
C THR A 107 20.56 -4.16 -22.24
N ALA A 108 20.45 -3.20 -23.16
CA ALA A 108 21.16 -3.23 -24.44
C ALA A 108 22.66 -2.94 -24.23
N SER A 109 23.43 -3.96 -23.89
CA SER A 109 24.88 -3.89 -23.74
C SER A 109 25.51 -5.17 -24.28
N THR A 110 26.50 -5.02 -25.16
CA THR A 110 27.18 -6.14 -25.85
C THR A 110 28.09 -6.96 -24.93
N THR A 111 28.49 -6.41 -23.78
CA THR A 111 29.44 -7.05 -22.85
C THR A 111 28.94 -7.14 -21.41
N ASN A 112 27.95 -6.32 -21.03
CA ASN A 112 27.44 -6.23 -19.66
C ASN A 112 25.91 -6.07 -19.66
N SER A 113 25.19 -6.95 -20.37
CA SER A 113 23.73 -6.98 -20.33
C SER A 113 23.25 -7.37 -18.92
N ARG A 114 22.36 -6.58 -18.35
CA ARG A 114 21.78 -6.83 -17.02
C ARG A 114 20.30 -7.16 -17.15
N PRO A 115 19.78 -8.10 -16.36
CA PRO A 115 18.35 -8.33 -16.31
C PRO A 115 17.67 -7.07 -15.73
N TYR A 116 16.58 -6.65 -16.36
CA TYR A 116 15.70 -5.64 -15.80
C TYR A 116 14.29 -6.19 -15.67
N TRP A 117 13.52 -5.59 -14.77
CA TRP A 117 12.09 -5.79 -14.65
C TRP A 117 11.35 -4.47 -14.65
N GLN A 118 10.18 -4.47 -15.26
CA GLN A 118 9.29 -3.32 -15.39
C GLN A 118 7.89 -3.74 -15.01
N THR A 119 7.13 -2.84 -14.39
CA THR A 119 5.71 -3.08 -14.11
C THR A 119 4.93 -1.82 -14.41
N PHE A 120 3.96 -1.92 -15.30
CA PHE A 120 2.91 -0.92 -15.42
C PHE A 120 1.71 -1.36 -14.57
N SER A 121 1.11 -0.43 -13.81
CA SER A 121 -0.05 -0.71 -12.98
C SER A 121 -1.17 0.28 -13.26
N LEU A 122 -2.39 -0.23 -13.37
CA LEU A 122 -3.62 0.55 -13.42
C LEU A 122 -4.51 0.08 -12.28
N GLY A 123 -5.01 0.99 -11.45
CA GLY A 123 -5.87 0.63 -10.34
C GLY A 123 -6.97 1.63 -10.08
N HIS A 124 -8.02 1.14 -9.42
CA HIS A 124 -9.08 1.95 -8.84
C HIS A 124 -9.10 1.66 -7.34
N GLN A 125 -9.07 2.72 -6.53
CA GLN A 125 -9.17 2.68 -5.09
C GLN A 125 -10.44 3.40 -4.63
N TYR A 126 -11.06 2.88 -3.59
CA TYR A 126 -12.08 3.54 -2.81
C TYR A 126 -11.64 3.52 -1.35
N GLU A 127 -11.59 4.69 -0.73
CA GLU A 127 -11.15 4.90 0.64
C GLU A 127 -12.25 5.61 1.42
N LYS A 128 -12.50 5.12 2.63
CA LYS A 128 -13.44 5.71 3.59
C LYS A 128 -12.67 6.07 4.85
N LEU A 129 -12.80 7.31 5.29
CA LEU A 129 -12.13 7.87 6.46
C LEU A 129 -13.19 8.38 7.43
N SER A 130 -13.00 8.09 8.73
CA SER A 130 -13.80 8.77 9.76
C SER A 130 -13.31 10.20 9.88
N SER A 131 -14.24 11.11 10.12
CA SER A 131 -13.93 12.53 10.23
C SER A 131 -13.09 12.81 11.48
N ILE A 132 -11.87 13.34 11.29
CA ILE A 132 -10.96 13.74 12.38
C ILE A 132 -10.77 15.27 12.33
N THR A 133 -11.79 16.10 12.58
CA THR A 133 -11.58 17.50 13.07
C THR A 133 -12.85 18.20 13.63
N THR A 134 -12.92 18.22 14.97
CA THR A 134 -13.24 19.34 15.90
C THR A 134 -14.59 20.11 15.93
N THR A 135 -15.18 20.07 17.15
CA THR A 135 -16.00 21.08 17.88
C THR A 135 -17.52 21.17 17.77
N THR A 136 -18.20 20.40 16.92
CA THR A 136 -19.67 20.21 17.06
C THR A 136 -20.05 18.75 16.83
N PRO A 137 -20.70 18.08 17.81
CA PRO A 137 -20.99 16.64 17.75
C PRO A 137 -22.24 16.29 16.94
N LEU A 138 -22.72 17.18 16.05
CA LEU A 138 -23.83 16.89 15.14
C LEU A 138 -23.27 16.95 13.71
N ASP A 139 -23.33 15.84 12.99
CA ASP A 139 -23.00 15.67 11.56
C ASP A 139 -21.53 15.81 11.14
N ALA A 140 -20.67 14.93 11.67
CA ALA A 140 -19.40 14.65 11.01
C ALA A 140 -19.58 13.48 10.02
N ASP A 141 -19.98 13.79 8.79
CA ASP A 141 -20.15 12.78 7.74
C ASP A 141 -18.82 12.07 7.41
N PRO A 142 -18.85 10.76 7.12
CA PRO A 142 -17.67 10.01 6.69
C PRO A 142 -17.15 10.54 5.35
N VAL A 143 -15.83 10.70 5.26
CA VAL A 143 -15.14 11.18 4.05
C VAL A 143 -14.82 10.02 3.14
N ASN A 144 -15.26 10.09 1.88
CA ASN A 144 -15.06 9.05 0.88
C ASN A 144 -14.20 9.55 -0.28
N ILE A 145 -13.34 8.69 -0.79
CA ILE A 145 -12.39 9.05 -1.84
C ILE A 145 -12.30 7.91 -2.82
N ALA A 146 -12.65 8.22 -4.06
CA ALA A 146 -12.51 7.31 -5.17
C ALA A 146 -11.41 7.84 -6.08
N SER A 147 -10.36 7.04 -6.29
CA SER A 147 -9.20 7.44 -7.07
C SER A 147 -8.79 6.41 -8.12
N LEU A 148 -8.35 6.92 -9.26
CA LEU A 148 -7.66 6.16 -10.30
C LEU A 148 -6.16 6.28 -10.07
N ARG A 149 -5.46 5.15 -10.13
CA ARG A 149 -4.03 5.06 -9.85
C ARG A 149 -3.29 4.48 -11.05
N LEU A 150 -2.29 5.21 -11.52
CA LEU A 150 -1.36 4.78 -12.54
C LEU A 150 0.01 4.63 -11.91
N GLY A 151 0.69 3.54 -12.20
CA GLY A 151 2.03 3.29 -11.70
C GLY A 151 2.92 2.77 -12.80
N TYR A 152 4.16 3.21 -12.78
CA TYR A 152 5.22 2.62 -13.55
C TYR A 152 6.43 2.38 -12.66
N TYR A 153 6.99 1.20 -12.78
CA TYR A 153 8.14 0.77 -12.04
C TYR A 153 9.18 0.18 -13.01
N TYR A 154 10.45 0.47 -12.78
CA TYR A 154 11.59 -0.15 -13.45
C TYR A 154 12.68 -0.44 -12.43
N SER A 155 13.37 -1.57 -12.58
CA SER A 155 14.63 -1.81 -11.90
C SER A 155 15.53 -2.77 -12.65
N ASP A 156 16.81 -2.40 -12.74
CA ASP A 156 17.93 -3.26 -13.12
C ASP A 156 18.95 -3.41 -11.97
N ALA A 157 18.50 -3.10 -10.74
CA ALA A 157 19.32 -3.18 -9.55
C ALA A 157 19.64 -4.64 -9.21
N GLU A 158 20.93 -4.95 -9.07
CA GLU A 158 21.41 -6.31 -8.78
C GLU A 158 21.77 -6.47 -7.31
N LYS A 159 21.21 -7.50 -6.68
CA LYS A 159 21.54 -7.97 -5.33
C LYS A 159 22.13 -9.38 -5.43
N TYR A 160 23.33 -9.59 -4.92
CA TYR A 160 23.96 -10.90 -4.91
C TYR A 160 23.63 -11.67 -3.62
N GLY A 161 23.84 -12.98 -3.61
CA GLY A 161 23.34 -13.86 -2.53
C GLY A 161 23.84 -13.53 -1.12
N PHE A 162 25.00 -12.88 -0.99
CA PHE A 162 25.56 -12.43 0.29
C PHE A 162 25.45 -10.90 0.50
N SER A 163 24.81 -10.19 -0.42
CA SER A 163 24.63 -8.74 -0.35
C SER A 163 23.43 -8.42 0.53
N ILE A 164 23.60 -7.46 1.45
CA ILE A 164 22.48 -6.96 2.28
C ILE A 164 21.57 -5.99 1.51
N SER A 165 22.07 -5.37 0.43
CA SER A 165 21.36 -4.43 -0.44
C SER A 165 21.77 -4.62 -1.90
N PRO A 166 21.08 -4.00 -2.88
CA PRO A 166 21.60 -3.91 -4.22
C PRO A 166 22.99 -3.24 -4.26
N GLU A 167 23.87 -3.70 -5.14
CA GLU A 167 25.26 -3.22 -5.23
C GLU A 167 25.50 -2.36 -6.47
N GLN A 168 24.70 -2.57 -7.51
CA GLN A 168 24.80 -1.81 -8.75
C GLN A 168 23.45 -1.74 -9.46
N GLY A 169 23.29 -0.72 -10.29
CA GLY A 169 22.10 -0.56 -11.13
C GLY A 169 21.26 0.62 -10.70
N HIS A 170 20.01 0.61 -11.10
CA HIS A 170 19.06 1.70 -11.01
C HIS A 170 17.67 1.14 -10.77
N SER A 171 16.91 1.80 -9.91
CA SER A 171 15.48 1.57 -9.80
C SER A 171 14.76 2.91 -9.79
N PHE A 172 13.58 2.96 -10.40
CA PHE A 172 12.72 4.11 -10.29
C PHE A 172 11.25 3.72 -10.30
N SER A 173 10.45 4.56 -9.68
CA SER A 173 9.00 4.43 -9.64
C SER A 173 8.35 5.79 -9.87
N LEU A 174 7.25 5.77 -10.62
CA LEU A 174 6.38 6.91 -10.85
C LEU A 174 4.95 6.46 -10.54
N THR A 175 4.30 7.14 -9.60
CA THR A 175 2.90 6.90 -9.26
C THR A 175 2.11 8.17 -9.47
N TYR A 176 1.04 8.09 -10.25
CA TYR A 176 0.05 9.14 -10.42
C TYR A 176 -1.29 8.67 -9.86
N GLU A 177 -1.95 9.55 -9.12
CA GLU A 177 -3.25 9.31 -8.53
C GLU A 177 -4.15 10.49 -8.84
N HIS A 178 -5.34 10.18 -9.33
CA HIS A 178 -6.38 11.14 -9.66
C HIS A 178 -7.65 10.75 -8.91
N ALA A 179 -8.03 11.53 -7.91
CA ALA A 179 -9.31 11.42 -7.24
C ALA A 179 -10.31 12.36 -7.90
N ASP A 180 -11.55 11.90 -8.10
CA ASP A 180 -12.62 12.71 -8.69
C ASP A 180 -13.98 12.35 -8.05
N LYS A 181 -14.85 13.34 -7.95
CA LYS A 181 -16.23 13.15 -7.48
C LYS A 181 -17.05 12.27 -8.43
N ALA A 182 -16.74 12.31 -9.72
CA ALA A 182 -17.35 11.45 -10.74
C ALA A 182 -17.05 9.96 -10.51
N LEU A 183 -16.00 9.62 -9.74
CA LEU A 183 -15.67 8.26 -9.35
C LEU A 183 -16.42 7.80 -8.08
N GLY A 184 -17.23 8.67 -7.47
CA GLY A 184 -18.02 8.37 -6.27
C GLY A 184 -17.36 8.79 -4.95
N GLY A 185 -16.34 9.66 -4.99
CA GLY A 185 -15.74 10.27 -3.81
C GLY A 185 -16.25 11.70 -3.55
N ASP A 186 -15.82 12.28 -2.45
CA ASP A 186 -16.18 13.65 -2.01
C ASP A 186 -15.19 14.72 -2.49
N TYR A 187 -14.03 14.29 -2.98
CA TYR A 187 -12.87 15.16 -3.26
C TYR A 187 -12.34 15.01 -4.67
N THR A 188 -11.59 16.02 -5.12
CA THR A 188 -10.96 16.02 -6.44
C THR A 188 -9.54 16.52 -6.32
N PHE A 189 -8.57 15.66 -6.60
CA PHE A 189 -7.16 16.02 -6.55
C PHE A 189 -6.31 15.18 -7.48
N ASP A 190 -5.15 15.73 -7.82
CA ASP A 190 -4.07 15.04 -8.51
C ASP A 190 -2.85 14.94 -7.60
N LYS A 191 -2.21 13.77 -7.61
CA LYS A 191 -0.99 13.49 -6.87
C LYS A 191 -0.02 12.71 -7.74
N LEU A 192 1.23 13.13 -7.77
CA LEU A 192 2.32 12.49 -8.50
C LEU A 192 3.48 12.27 -7.54
N ILE A 193 4.02 11.05 -7.51
CA ILE A 193 5.16 10.66 -6.69
C ILE A 193 6.21 10.03 -7.59
N PHE A 194 7.44 10.51 -7.46
CA PHE A 194 8.62 9.99 -8.13
C PHE A 194 9.65 9.55 -7.08
N ASP A 195 10.14 8.32 -7.17
CA ASP A 195 11.26 7.79 -6.36
C ASP A 195 12.29 7.18 -7.31
N ASP A 196 13.53 7.65 -7.23
CA ASP A 196 14.66 7.23 -8.03
C ASP A 196 15.80 6.78 -7.12
N ARG A 197 16.43 5.65 -7.44
CA ARG A 197 17.56 5.10 -6.70
C ARG A 197 18.65 4.64 -7.64
N LYS A 198 19.88 5.01 -7.31
CA LYS A 198 21.09 4.60 -8.03
C LYS A 198 22.06 3.93 -7.08
N PHE A 199 22.53 2.75 -7.48
CA PHE A 199 23.55 1.99 -6.75
C PHE A 199 24.84 2.00 -7.57
N ILE A 200 25.90 2.50 -6.95
CA ILE A 200 27.21 2.70 -7.58
C ILE A 200 28.25 1.93 -6.77
N PRO A 201 28.85 0.87 -7.33
CA PRO A 201 29.95 0.18 -6.67
C PRO A 201 31.19 1.08 -6.65
N LEU A 202 31.83 1.19 -5.49
CA LEU A 202 33.08 1.94 -5.32
C LEU A 202 34.29 1.03 -5.54
N PRO A 203 35.44 1.55 -5.98
CA PRO A 203 36.62 0.76 -6.33
C PRO A 203 37.33 0.09 -5.12
N PHE A 204 36.97 0.47 -3.89
CA PHE A 204 37.54 -0.09 -2.66
C PHE A 204 36.61 -1.13 -2.03
N LEU A 205 37.18 -2.09 -1.28
CA LEU A 205 36.56 -3.29 -0.70
C LEU A 205 35.05 -3.15 -0.37
N HIS A 206 34.19 -3.77 -1.19
CA HIS A 206 32.76 -4.03 -0.95
C HIS A 206 31.94 -2.80 -0.48
N GLN A 207 32.25 -1.62 -1.02
CA GLN A 207 31.49 -0.40 -0.73
C GLN A 207 30.55 -0.06 -1.87
N VAL A 208 29.33 0.31 -1.52
CA VAL A 208 28.29 0.74 -2.47
C VAL A 208 27.80 2.11 -2.03
N LEU A 209 27.83 3.07 -2.95
CA LEU A 209 27.16 4.34 -2.77
C LEU A 209 25.72 4.23 -3.30
N SER A 210 24.76 4.42 -2.41
CA SER A 210 23.34 4.51 -2.76
C SER A 210 22.93 5.98 -2.80
N LEU A 211 22.41 6.42 -3.94
CA LEU A 211 21.78 7.73 -4.10
C LEU A 211 20.27 7.55 -4.24
N ARG A 212 19.51 8.42 -3.60
CA ARG A 212 18.04 8.38 -3.64
C ARG A 212 17.48 9.78 -3.81
N LEU A 213 16.53 9.93 -4.72
CA LEU A 213 15.77 11.15 -4.97
C LEU A 213 14.29 10.84 -4.88
N VAL A 214 13.58 11.54 -3.99
CA VAL A 214 12.12 11.45 -3.88
C VAL A 214 11.54 12.83 -4.15
N ALA A 215 10.57 12.91 -5.05
CA ALA A 215 9.86 14.13 -5.38
C ALA A 215 8.35 13.86 -5.44
N GLY A 216 7.56 14.83 -4.96
CA GLY A 216 6.11 14.78 -4.97
C GLY A 216 5.54 16.05 -5.56
N PHE A 217 4.51 15.93 -6.38
CA PHE A 217 3.70 17.04 -6.87
C PHE A 217 2.24 16.75 -6.56
N SER A 218 1.50 17.77 -6.13
CA SER A 218 0.09 17.65 -5.80
C SER A 218 -0.68 18.87 -6.28
N SER A 219 -1.91 18.67 -6.73
CA SER A 219 -2.81 19.78 -7.09
C SER A 219 -3.09 20.71 -5.90
N PRO A 220 -3.34 22.01 -6.12
CA PRO A 220 -3.71 22.95 -5.06
C PRO A 220 -4.98 22.54 -4.29
N ASN A 221 -5.87 21.78 -4.93
CA ASN A 221 -7.11 21.28 -4.34
C ASN A 221 -6.90 20.54 -3.01
N ILE A 222 -5.77 19.85 -2.81
CA ILE A 222 -5.46 19.21 -1.53
C ILE A 222 -5.36 20.23 -0.39
N ILE A 223 -4.83 21.42 -0.66
CA ILE A 223 -4.75 22.51 0.31
C ILE A 223 -6.12 23.19 0.44
N ASP A 224 -6.76 23.51 -0.68
CA ASP A 224 -8.04 24.24 -0.70
C ASP A 224 -9.18 23.44 -0.06
N GLN A 225 -9.15 22.11 -0.17
CA GLN A 225 -10.12 21.18 0.42
C GLN A 225 -9.70 20.73 1.84
N ASN A 226 -8.65 21.33 2.41
CA ASN A 226 -8.10 21.03 3.75
C ASN A 226 -7.82 19.53 3.98
N LEU A 227 -7.30 18.86 2.95
CA LEU A 227 -6.93 17.44 2.99
C LEU A 227 -5.55 17.26 3.62
N ASP A 228 -5.42 17.65 4.90
CA ASP A 228 -4.15 17.58 5.65
C ASP A 228 -3.54 16.18 5.67
N TRP A 229 -4.38 15.16 5.63
CA TRP A 229 -3.98 13.75 5.68
C TRP A 229 -3.46 13.24 4.32
N GLU A 230 -3.72 13.93 3.20
CA GLU A 230 -3.14 13.65 1.87
C GLU A 230 -1.81 14.36 1.61
N LYS A 231 -1.44 15.32 2.46
CA LYS A 231 -0.19 16.07 2.32
C LYS A 231 1.01 15.13 2.43
N PHE A 232 2.05 15.42 1.65
CA PHE A 232 3.30 14.69 1.73
C PHE A 232 3.94 14.88 3.12
N LYS A 233 4.20 13.77 3.80
CA LYS A 233 4.95 13.74 5.06
C LYS A 233 6.37 13.27 4.76
N LEU A 234 7.36 14.05 5.20
CA LEU A 234 8.78 13.71 5.09
C LEU A 234 9.30 13.36 6.49
N GLY A 235 9.92 12.19 6.63
CA GLY A 235 10.48 11.70 7.89
C GLY A 235 10.13 10.24 8.15
N GLY A 236 10.76 9.67 9.17
CA GLY A 236 10.60 8.26 9.53
C GLY A 236 11.66 7.34 8.90
N HIS A 237 11.74 6.11 9.41
CA HIS A 237 12.61 5.07 8.90
C HIS A 237 11.83 4.21 7.91
N TYR A 238 11.89 4.55 6.63
CA TYR A 238 11.33 3.74 5.55
C TYR A 238 12.47 3.05 4.80
N SER A 239 12.74 1.80 5.17
CA SER A 239 13.80 0.95 4.61
C SER A 239 13.31 0.05 3.47
N ALA A 240 12.09 0.26 2.98
CA ALA A 240 11.57 -0.48 1.84
C ALA A 240 12.36 -0.13 0.57
N ASP A 241 12.66 -1.15 -0.25
CA ASP A 241 13.30 -0.98 -1.56
C ASP A 241 12.42 -0.22 -2.56
N ASN A 242 11.10 -0.10 -2.28
CA ASN A 242 10.11 0.66 -3.06
C ASN A 242 9.26 1.57 -2.15
N LEU A 243 8.96 2.79 -2.60
CA LEU A 243 7.87 3.64 -2.08
C LEU A 243 6.72 3.75 -3.10
N SER A 244 6.36 2.65 -3.76
CA SER A 244 5.05 2.62 -4.40
C SER A 244 4.00 2.58 -3.30
N ASN A 245 3.01 3.48 -3.33
CA ASN A 245 1.78 3.38 -2.51
C ASN A 245 0.95 2.13 -2.89
N VAL A 246 1.49 1.30 -3.77
CA VAL A 246 1.03 -0.05 -4.07
C VAL A 246 1.94 -0.94 -3.24
N ASP A 247 1.40 -1.55 -2.20
CA ASP A 247 2.05 -2.64 -1.48
C ASP A 247 2.28 -3.79 -2.46
N VAL A 248 3.42 -3.74 -3.16
CA VAL A 248 3.99 -4.91 -3.81
C VAL A 248 4.92 -5.53 -2.77
N GLU A 249 4.33 -6.10 -1.73
CA GLU A 249 5.03 -7.03 -0.86
C GLU A 249 5.28 -8.32 -1.65
N THR A 250 6.24 -8.30 -2.57
CA THR A 250 6.90 -9.53 -3.00
C THR A 250 7.85 -9.94 -1.89
N PHE A 251 7.35 -10.77 -0.97
CA PHE A 251 8.21 -11.63 -0.16
C PHE A 251 9.05 -12.48 -1.13
N SER A 252 10.35 -12.19 -1.18
CA SER A 252 11.40 -13.06 -1.72
C SER A 252 11.65 -14.24 -0.80
#